data_AF-A0A8T2P591-F1
#
_entry.id   AF-A0A8T2P591-F1
#
_cell.length_a   1.000
_cell.length_b   1.000
_cell.length_c   1.000
_cell.angle_alpha   90.00
_cell.angle_beta   90.00
_cell.angle_gamma   90.00
#
_symmetry.space_group_name_H-M   'P 1'
#
loop_
_entity.id
_entity.type
_entity.pdbx_description
1 polymer ?
#
loop_
_entity_poly.entity_id
_entity_poly.type
_entity_poly.pdbx_seq_one_letter_code
_entity_poly.pdbx_strand_id
1 'polypeptide(L)'
;MVADSLTHTVQAMESKLLVGGKNIIDHTNEQQKMLELKRQEIAEQTRREREMQQQMFLQDEETLELRETFSSLQQEVELKTKKLKKLYAKLQAVKVEIQDMNDEHVKARQELEQTQNELTRELKFKYLIIENFIPPEEKNKIMNRVVFDSEEEQWRFQPLVQSENKSIQMKRRPASAVGYKRPISQHARVAIAMGTYSRYRAENVMFLELDMTPPTMFQLDFPKTDQDLALQLGRDLLLDNASYRERSAASRVPGTPRNFVIFLNMLPDFGSTVPPPQPGGDSCLVSSIKGSPLPSGPHRH
;
A
#
# COMPACT_ATOMS: atom_id res chain seq x y z
N MET A 1 -84.80 79.93 -77.70
CA MET A 1 -83.39 79.53 -77.98
C MET A 1 -82.60 79.12 -76.74
N VAL A 2 -82.68 79.81 -75.59
CA VAL A 2 -81.97 79.36 -74.35
C VAL A 2 -82.75 78.29 -73.57
N ALA A 3 -84.09 78.35 -73.57
CA ALA A 3 -84.94 77.33 -72.94
C ALA A 3 -84.83 75.96 -73.64
N ASP A 4 -84.79 75.97 -74.97
CA ASP A 4 -84.73 74.74 -75.78
C ASP A 4 -83.38 74.03 -75.69
N SER A 5 -82.27 74.77 -75.52
CA SER A 5 -80.97 74.13 -75.29
C SER A 5 -80.90 73.50 -73.90
N LEU A 6 -81.51 74.15 -72.90
CA LEU A 6 -81.52 73.65 -71.53
C LEU A 6 -82.37 72.38 -71.41
N THR A 7 -83.57 72.37 -72.01
CA THR A 7 -84.41 71.17 -72.09
C THR A 7 -83.75 70.05 -72.88
N HIS A 8 -83.04 70.36 -73.96
CA HIS A 8 -82.24 69.36 -74.69
C HIS A 8 -81.08 68.80 -73.84
N THR A 9 -80.40 69.64 -73.06
CA THR A 9 -79.33 69.18 -72.17
C THR A 9 -79.88 68.36 -71.00
N VAL A 10 -81.04 68.73 -70.44
CA VAL A 10 -81.70 67.98 -69.37
C VAL A 10 -82.22 66.65 -69.90
N GLN A 11 -82.90 66.60 -71.05
CA GLN A 11 -83.31 65.34 -71.69
C GLN A 11 -82.11 64.48 -72.13
N ALA A 12 -81.02 65.08 -72.58
CA ALA A 12 -79.79 64.37 -72.91
C ALA A 12 -79.09 63.81 -71.67
N MET A 13 -79.20 64.47 -70.53
CA MET A 13 -78.70 63.95 -69.24
C MET A 13 -79.63 62.86 -68.70
N GLU A 14 -80.94 63.06 -68.73
CA GLU A 14 -81.95 62.07 -68.32
C GLU A 14 -81.89 60.80 -69.16
N SER A 15 -81.80 60.92 -70.49
CA SER A 15 -81.63 59.76 -71.39
C SER A 15 -80.30 59.04 -71.17
N LYS A 16 -79.21 59.74 -70.82
CA LYS A 16 -77.95 59.08 -70.46
C LYS A 16 -78.00 58.36 -69.10
N LEU A 17 -78.91 58.75 -68.22
CA LEU A 17 -79.15 58.07 -66.93
C LEU A 17 -80.18 56.93 -67.05
N LEU A 18 -81.08 56.96 -68.05
CA LEU A 18 -82.18 56.00 -68.24
C LEU A 18 -82.02 55.00 -69.40
N VAL A 19 -81.13 55.23 -70.39
CA VAL A 19 -81.01 54.38 -71.62
C VAL A 19 -79.89 53.32 -71.51
N GLY A 20 -79.18 53.24 -70.39
CA GLY A 20 -78.44 52.04 -70.01
C GLY A 20 -79.36 51.15 -69.19
N GLY A 21 -79.72 49.95 -69.66
CA GLY A 21 -80.74 49.06 -69.08
C GLY A 21 -80.51 48.51 -67.67
N LYS A 22 -79.78 49.21 -66.80
CA LYS A 22 -79.70 48.98 -65.35
C LYS A 22 -79.74 50.35 -64.65
N ASN A 23 -80.69 50.57 -63.75
CA ASN A 23 -80.75 51.81 -62.97
C ASN A 23 -79.45 51.98 -62.19
N ILE A 24 -78.95 53.21 -62.08
CA ILE A 24 -77.72 53.54 -61.31
C ILE A 24 -77.80 53.01 -59.87
N ILE A 25 -78.99 53.11 -59.28
CA ILE A 25 -79.31 52.62 -57.95
C ILE A 25 -79.11 51.09 -57.88
N ASP A 26 -79.51 50.35 -58.92
CA ASP A 26 -79.34 48.90 -58.98
C ASP A 26 -77.87 48.51 -59.15
N HIS A 27 -77.09 49.25 -59.94
CA HIS A 27 -75.64 49.01 -60.08
C HIS A 27 -74.88 49.28 -58.76
N THR A 28 -75.23 50.35 -58.04
CA THR A 28 -74.67 50.65 -56.72
C THR A 28 -75.06 49.58 -55.68
N ASN A 29 -76.29 49.09 -55.72
CA ASN A 29 -76.75 48.01 -54.84
C ASN A 29 -76.05 46.67 -55.17
N GLU A 30 -75.88 46.34 -56.46
CA GLU A 30 -75.09 45.17 -56.90
C GLU A 30 -73.62 45.28 -56.44
N GLN A 31 -73.00 46.47 -56.56
CA GLN A 31 -71.64 46.72 -56.07
C GLN A 31 -71.54 46.62 -54.54
N GLN A 32 -72.51 47.16 -53.79
CA GLN A 32 -72.57 47.05 -52.33
C GLN A 32 -72.71 45.58 -51.90
N LYS A 33 -73.60 44.82 -52.53
CA LYS A 33 -73.76 43.39 -52.27
C LYS A 33 -72.49 42.59 -52.58
N MET A 34 -71.78 42.94 -53.65
CA MET A 34 -70.50 42.32 -54.00
C MET A 34 -69.41 42.65 -52.97
N LEU A 35 -69.32 43.90 -52.50
CA LEU A 35 -68.39 44.31 -51.45
C LEU A 35 -68.69 43.63 -50.12
N GLU A 36 -69.97 43.45 -49.78
CA GLU A 36 -70.39 42.76 -48.56
C GLU A 36 -70.02 41.27 -48.61
N LEU A 37 -70.27 40.59 -49.74
CA LEU A 37 -69.82 39.22 -49.96
C LEU A 37 -68.29 39.09 -49.88
N LYS A 38 -67.55 40.03 -50.47
CA LYS A 38 -66.08 40.05 -50.39
C LYS A 38 -65.59 40.31 -48.97
N ARG A 39 -66.25 41.17 -48.19
CA ARG A 39 -65.93 41.38 -46.77
C ARG A 39 -66.19 40.12 -45.94
N GLN A 40 -67.28 39.42 -46.20
CA GLN A 40 -67.58 38.14 -45.53
C GLN A 40 -66.53 37.08 -45.89
N GLU A 41 -66.16 36.96 -47.16
CA GLU A 41 -65.13 36.03 -47.64
C GLU A 41 -63.76 36.34 -47.00
N ILE A 42 -63.36 37.61 -46.94
CA ILE A 42 -62.14 38.04 -46.26
C ILE A 42 -62.19 37.68 -44.77
N ALA A 43 -63.30 38.00 -44.09
CA ALA A 43 -63.44 37.70 -42.66
C ALA A 43 -63.35 36.19 -42.37
N GLU A 44 -63.93 35.36 -43.23
CA GLU A 44 -63.86 33.91 -43.10
C GLU A 44 -62.44 33.38 -43.37
N GLN A 45 -61.75 33.90 -44.40
CA GLN A 45 -60.35 33.57 -44.65
C GLN A 45 -59.45 33.97 -43.48
N THR A 46 -59.59 35.18 -42.95
CA THR A 46 -58.83 35.64 -41.77
C THR A 46 -59.12 34.79 -40.54
N ARG A 47 -60.36 34.29 -40.38
CA ARG A 47 -60.70 33.37 -39.29
C ARG A 47 -59.98 32.04 -39.43
N ARG A 48 -60.03 31.42 -40.61
CA ARG A 48 -59.34 30.14 -40.90
C ARG A 48 -57.83 30.28 -40.78
N GLU A 49 -57.26 31.40 -41.23
CA GLU A 49 -55.83 31.69 -41.10
C GLU A 49 -55.43 31.77 -39.62
N ARG A 50 -56.20 32.48 -38.78
CA ARG A 50 -55.93 32.54 -37.33
C ARG A 50 -56.08 31.18 -36.67
N GLU A 51 -57.11 30.41 -36.99
CA GLU A 51 -57.30 29.05 -36.46
C GLU A 51 -56.10 28.16 -36.84
N MET A 52 -55.62 28.24 -38.08
CA MET A 52 -54.44 27.51 -38.55
C MET A 52 -53.16 27.98 -37.86
N GLN A 53 -52.96 29.29 -37.68
CA GLN A 53 -51.81 29.84 -36.96
C GLN A 53 -51.82 29.41 -35.48
N GLN A 54 -52.98 29.39 -34.83
CA GLN A 54 -53.12 28.92 -33.46
C GLN A 54 -52.81 27.42 -33.34
N GLN A 55 -53.30 26.60 -34.27
CA GLN A 55 -52.98 25.17 -34.30
C GLN A 55 -51.49 24.93 -34.53
N MET A 56 -50.87 25.68 -35.45
CA MET A 56 -49.43 25.61 -35.68
C MET A 56 -48.65 25.98 -34.42
N PHE A 57 -49.03 27.06 -33.74
CA PHE A 57 -48.39 27.49 -32.50
C PHE A 57 -48.50 26.43 -31.39
N LEU A 58 -49.68 25.82 -31.23
CA LEU A 58 -49.88 24.75 -30.25
C LEU A 58 -49.06 23.50 -30.56
N GLN A 59 -48.96 23.12 -31.84
CA GLN A 59 -48.10 22.01 -32.25
C GLN A 59 -46.63 22.32 -31.99
N ASP A 60 -46.18 23.52 -32.34
CA ASP A 60 -44.80 23.95 -32.09
C ASP A 60 -44.49 23.93 -30.58
N GLU A 61 -45.41 24.40 -29.73
CA GLU A 61 -45.30 24.34 -28.27
C GLU A 61 -45.21 22.88 -27.77
N GLU A 62 -46.10 21.99 -28.21
CA GLU A 62 -46.07 20.56 -27.86
C GLU A 62 -44.76 19.89 -28.29
N THR A 63 -44.25 20.20 -29.50
CA THR A 63 -42.96 19.66 -29.96
C THR A 63 -41.78 20.15 -29.13
N LEU A 64 -41.83 21.39 -28.65
CA LEU A 64 -40.81 21.95 -27.76
C LEU A 64 -40.84 21.24 -26.40
N GLU A 65 -42.00 21.08 -25.78
CA GLU A 65 -42.15 20.36 -24.51
C GLU A 65 -41.64 18.90 -24.62
N LEU A 66 -41.99 18.21 -25.71
CA LEU A 66 -41.51 16.86 -25.98
C LEU A 66 -39.99 16.84 -26.12
N ARG A 67 -39.41 17.79 -26.85
CA ARG A 67 -37.95 17.90 -27.01
C ARG A 67 -37.24 18.16 -25.69
N GLU A 68 -37.78 19.03 -24.84
CA GLU A 68 -37.22 19.35 -23.53
C GLU A 68 -37.25 18.13 -22.60
N THR A 69 -38.38 17.42 -22.54
CA THR A 69 -38.49 16.19 -21.75
C THR A 69 -37.52 15.12 -22.23
N PHE A 70 -37.43 14.87 -23.55
CA PHE A 70 -36.43 13.96 -24.10
C PHE A 70 -34.99 14.38 -23.77
N SER A 71 -34.67 15.67 -23.86
CA SER A 71 -33.35 16.18 -23.49
C SER A 71 -33.04 15.93 -22.01
N SER A 72 -34.00 16.19 -21.12
CA SER A 72 -33.86 15.94 -19.68
C SER A 72 -33.63 14.46 -19.37
N LEU A 73 -34.44 13.57 -19.95
CA LEU A 73 -34.29 12.12 -19.81
C LEU A 73 -32.92 11.64 -20.33
N GLN A 74 -32.47 12.16 -21.47
CA GLN A 74 -31.16 11.84 -22.04
C GLN A 74 -30.02 12.26 -21.09
N GLN A 75 -30.08 13.48 -20.56
CA GLN A 75 -29.10 13.97 -19.58
C GLN A 75 -29.07 13.09 -18.32
N GLU A 76 -30.23 12.66 -17.81
CA GLU A 76 -30.29 11.74 -16.68
C GLU A 76 -29.62 10.39 -16.96
N VAL A 77 -29.89 9.79 -18.12
CA VAL A 77 -29.27 8.53 -18.54
C VAL A 77 -27.76 8.69 -18.62
N GLU A 78 -27.27 9.79 -19.20
CA GLU A 78 -25.84 10.07 -19.28
C GLU A 78 -25.20 10.25 -17.91
N LEU A 79 -25.84 10.99 -17.00
CA LEU A 79 -25.36 11.19 -15.63
C LEU A 79 -25.33 9.86 -14.85
N LYS A 80 -26.39 9.05 -14.94
CA LYS A 80 -26.48 7.73 -14.31
C LYS A 80 -25.42 6.79 -14.89
N THR A 81 -25.23 6.78 -16.20
CA THR A 81 -24.19 5.98 -16.89
C THR A 81 -22.79 6.39 -16.46
N LYS A 82 -22.51 7.69 -16.36
CA LYS A 82 -21.23 8.21 -15.85
C LYS A 82 -20.99 7.80 -14.39
N LYS A 83 -22.01 7.88 -13.53
CA LYS A 83 -21.92 7.42 -12.13
C LYS A 83 -21.65 5.91 -12.06
N LEU A 84 -22.36 5.11 -12.85
CA LEU A 84 -22.17 3.66 -12.91
C LEU A 84 -20.75 3.29 -13.33
N LYS A 85 -20.23 3.92 -14.40
CA LYS A 85 -18.84 3.71 -14.86
C LYS A 85 -17.83 4.04 -13.76
N LYS A 86 -18.01 5.14 -13.03
CA LYS A 86 -17.14 5.52 -11.90
C LYS A 86 -17.19 4.48 -10.77
N LEU A 87 -18.37 4.02 -10.38
CA LEU A 87 -18.51 3.01 -9.33
C LEU A 87 -17.92 1.67 -9.77
N TYR A 88 -18.12 1.28 -11.02
CA TYR A 88 -17.52 0.07 -11.58
C TYR A 88 -16.00 0.15 -11.59
N ALA A 89 -15.41 1.27 -12.00
CA ALA A 89 -13.97 1.48 -11.95
C ALA A 89 -13.42 1.37 -10.51
N LYS A 90 -14.10 1.97 -9.53
CA LYS A 90 -13.74 1.84 -8.11
C LYS A 90 -13.83 0.39 -7.63
N LEU A 91 -14.88 -0.33 -8.01
CA LEU A 91 -15.05 -1.73 -7.67
C LEU A 91 -13.90 -2.58 -8.26
N GLN A 92 -13.52 -2.34 -9.51
CA GLN A 92 -12.39 -3.06 -10.11
C GLN A 92 -11.06 -2.71 -9.44
N ALA A 93 -10.84 -1.45 -9.08
CA ALA A 93 -9.65 -1.03 -8.33
C ALA A 93 -9.55 -1.75 -6.98
N VAL A 94 -10.64 -1.78 -6.19
CA VAL A 94 -10.69 -2.49 -4.90
C VAL A 94 -10.51 -3.99 -5.07
N LYS A 95 -11.04 -4.60 -6.15
CA LYS A 95 -10.80 -6.02 -6.43
C LYS A 95 -9.31 -6.33 -6.64
N VAL A 96 -8.63 -5.49 -7.41
CA VAL A 96 -7.18 -5.61 -7.64
C VAL A 96 -6.43 -5.42 -6.32
N GLU A 97 -6.78 -4.38 -5.55
CA GLU A 97 -6.18 -4.12 -4.24
C GLU A 97 -6.34 -5.31 -3.27
N ILE A 98 -7.52 -5.93 -3.21
CA ILE A 98 -7.75 -7.14 -2.41
C ILE A 98 -6.83 -8.28 -2.86
N GLN A 99 -6.68 -8.47 -4.17
CA GLN A 99 -5.82 -9.52 -4.72
C GLN A 99 -4.35 -9.25 -4.38
N ASP A 100 -3.88 -8.02 -4.59
CA ASP A 100 -2.51 -7.60 -4.29
C ASP A 100 -2.19 -7.78 -2.79
N MET A 101 -3.11 -7.34 -1.92
CA MET A 101 -2.99 -7.53 -0.47
C MET A 101 -2.93 -9.01 -0.08
N ASN A 102 -3.78 -9.86 -0.69
CA ASN A 102 -3.76 -11.29 -0.42
C ASN A 102 -2.43 -11.93 -0.86
N ASP A 103 -1.90 -11.55 -2.02
CA ASP A 103 -0.61 -12.04 -2.51
C ASP A 103 0.55 -11.59 -1.60
N GLU A 104 0.51 -10.35 -1.10
CA GLU A 104 1.45 -9.86 -0.09
C GLU A 104 1.35 -10.64 1.23
N HIS A 105 0.13 -10.89 1.73
CA HIS A 105 -0.08 -11.70 2.93
C HIS A 105 0.45 -13.12 2.77
N VAL A 106 0.25 -13.75 1.61
CA VAL A 106 0.78 -15.09 1.32
C VAL A 106 2.31 -15.08 1.30
N LYS A 107 2.94 -14.09 0.65
CA LYS A 107 4.41 -13.96 0.63
C LYS A 107 4.97 -13.75 2.02
N ALA A 108 4.44 -12.79 2.78
CA ALA A 108 4.89 -12.51 4.14
C ALA A 108 4.75 -13.75 5.05
N ARG A 109 3.65 -14.50 4.91
CA ARG A 109 3.47 -15.77 5.64
C ARG A 109 4.53 -16.80 5.26
N GLN A 110 4.83 -16.96 3.97
CA GLN A 110 5.86 -17.89 3.50
C GLN A 110 7.26 -17.49 3.97
N GLU A 111 7.59 -16.19 3.97
CA GLU A 111 8.87 -15.67 4.48
C GLU A 111 9.01 -15.94 5.98
N LEU A 112 7.96 -15.69 6.77
CA LEU A 112 7.95 -16.02 8.19
C LEU A 112 8.10 -17.53 8.44
N GLU A 113 7.44 -18.36 7.65
CA GLU A 113 7.59 -19.82 7.74
C GLU A 113 9.02 -20.27 7.39
N GLN A 114 9.65 -19.65 6.39
CA GLN A 114 11.05 -19.91 6.03
C GLN A 114 11.99 -19.53 7.17
N THR A 115 11.86 -18.32 7.72
CA THR A 115 12.68 -17.89 8.87
C THR A 115 12.47 -18.78 10.09
N GLN A 116 11.24 -19.19 10.38
CA GLN A 116 10.95 -20.15 11.46
C GLN A 116 11.68 -21.48 11.22
N ASN A 117 11.62 -22.00 9.99
CA ASN A 117 12.26 -23.27 9.63
C ASN A 117 13.80 -23.18 9.72
N GLU A 118 14.39 -22.06 9.32
CA GLU A 118 15.82 -21.77 9.44
C GLU A 118 16.24 -21.71 10.91
N LEU A 119 15.57 -20.90 11.73
CA LEU A 119 15.82 -20.80 13.17
C LEU A 119 15.66 -22.16 13.87
N THR A 120 14.66 -22.94 13.47
CA THR A 120 14.45 -24.30 13.99
C THR A 120 15.60 -25.23 13.61
N ARG A 121 16.10 -25.15 12.37
CA ARG A 121 17.24 -25.93 11.90
C ARG A 121 18.52 -25.55 12.64
N GLU A 122 18.79 -24.26 12.79
CA GLU A 122 19.93 -23.75 13.55
C GLU A 122 19.88 -24.17 15.02
N LEU A 123 18.70 -24.06 15.64
CA LEU A 123 18.48 -24.51 17.02
C LEU A 123 18.82 -25.99 17.13
N LYS A 124 18.23 -26.85 16.29
CA LYS A 124 18.50 -28.29 16.29
C LYS A 124 19.99 -28.59 16.11
N PHE A 125 20.66 -27.88 15.20
CA PHE A 125 22.09 -28.01 14.98
C PHE A 125 22.90 -27.63 16.23
N LYS A 126 22.59 -26.50 16.87
CA LYS A 126 23.23 -26.06 18.11
C LYS A 126 23.02 -27.07 19.25
N TYR A 127 21.81 -27.62 19.40
CA TYR A 127 21.55 -28.69 20.37
C TYR A 127 22.38 -29.94 20.08
N LEU A 128 22.46 -30.36 18.81
CA LEU A 128 23.26 -31.51 18.40
C LEU A 128 24.74 -31.31 18.75
N ILE A 129 25.30 -30.11 18.54
CA ILE A 129 26.68 -29.79 18.97
C ILE A 129 26.81 -29.90 20.49
N ILE A 130 25.89 -29.30 21.24
CA ILE A 130 25.93 -29.33 22.71
C ILE A 130 25.89 -30.78 23.22
N GLU A 131 25.01 -31.62 22.68
CA GLU A 131 24.85 -33.00 23.11
C GLU A 131 26.04 -33.90 22.77
N ASN A 132 26.70 -33.67 21.63
CA ASN A 132 27.81 -34.53 21.18
C ASN A 132 29.19 -34.05 21.67
N PHE A 133 29.38 -32.75 21.92
CA PHE A 133 30.71 -32.17 22.19
C PHE A 133 30.88 -31.55 23.58
N ILE A 134 29.80 -31.33 24.35
CA ILE A 134 29.90 -30.71 25.69
C ILE A 134 29.56 -31.74 26.78
N PRO A 135 30.48 -32.02 27.72
CA PRO A 135 30.19 -32.87 28.87
C PRO A 135 29.00 -32.35 29.68
N PRO A 136 28.12 -33.24 30.17
CA PRO A 136 26.89 -32.85 30.86
C PRO A 136 27.17 -32.02 32.13
N GLU A 137 28.31 -32.23 32.79
CA GLU A 137 28.70 -31.48 33.98
C GLU A 137 28.94 -29.99 33.67
N GLU A 138 29.64 -29.69 32.57
CA GLU A 138 29.93 -28.31 32.15
C GLU A 138 28.68 -27.62 31.60
N LYS A 139 27.85 -28.35 30.84
CA LYS A 139 26.53 -27.86 30.41
C LYS A 139 25.69 -27.41 31.60
N ASN A 140 25.59 -28.22 32.65
CA ASN A 140 24.78 -27.91 33.83
C ASN A 140 25.34 -26.69 34.60
N LYS A 141 26.67 -26.56 34.72
CA LYS A 141 27.30 -25.38 35.33
C LYS A 141 26.96 -24.09 34.57
N ILE A 142 26.90 -24.13 33.25
CA ILE A 142 26.54 -22.99 32.40
C ILE A 142 25.05 -22.67 32.53
N MET A 143 24.18 -23.67 32.40
CA MET A 143 22.72 -23.51 32.48
C MET A 143 22.26 -22.89 33.80
N ASN A 144 22.88 -23.28 34.93
CA ASN A 144 22.53 -22.75 36.25
C ASN A 144 22.97 -21.29 36.49
N ARG A 145 23.84 -20.75 35.62
CA ARG A 145 24.46 -19.43 35.81
C ARG A 145 24.04 -18.44 34.74
N VAL A 146 23.49 -18.91 33.63
CA VAL A 146 22.95 -18.08 32.57
C VAL A 146 21.59 -17.53 32.99
N VAL A 147 21.45 -16.21 32.94
CA VAL A 147 20.20 -15.50 33.23
C VAL A 147 19.92 -14.59 32.05
N PHE A 148 18.66 -14.56 31.59
CA PHE A 148 18.22 -13.65 30.55
C PHE A 148 17.85 -12.31 31.18
N ASP A 149 18.48 -11.23 30.71
CA ASP A 149 18.15 -9.86 31.09
C ASP A 149 17.15 -9.30 30.07
N SER A 150 15.90 -9.13 30.49
CA SER A 150 14.81 -8.67 29.61
C SER A 150 14.87 -7.18 29.28
N GLU A 151 15.55 -6.35 30.08
CA GLU A 151 15.67 -4.91 29.80
C GLU A 151 16.71 -4.63 28.70
N GLU A 152 17.78 -5.43 28.70
CA GLU A 152 18.92 -5.27 27.78
C GLU A 152 18.90 -6.30 26.64
N GLU A 153 17.89 -7.19 26.62
CA GLU A 153 17.70 -8.28 25.66
C GLU A 153 18.95 -9.17 25.47
N GLN A 154 19.72 -9.38 26.55
CA GLN A 154 21.01 -10.07 26.50
C GLN A 154 21.12 -11.18 27.55
N TRP A 155 21.78 -12.27 27.18
CA TRP A 155 22.15 -13.33 28.12
C TRP A 155 23.36 -12.90 28.95
N ARG A 156 23.24 -12.95 30.28
CA ARG A 156 24.30 -12.61 31.23
C ARG A 156 24.68 -13.81 32.08
N PHE A 157 25.96 -13.92 32.42
CA PHE A 157 26.45 -14.94 33.35
C PHE A 157 26.45 -14.40 34.77
N GLN A 158 25.85 -15.15 35.69
CA GLN A 158 25.97 -14.89 37.11
C GLN A 158 27.40 -15.20 37.58
N PRO A 159 28.08 -14.24 38.23
CA PRO A 159 29.43 -14.46 38.78
C PRO A 159 29.48 -15.67 39.72
N LEU A 160 30.58 -16.45 39.70
CA LEU A 160 30.77 -17.63 40.58
C LEU A 160 30.74 -17.25 42.07
N VAL A 161 31.09 -16.01 42.36
CA VAL A 161 31.13 -15.46 43.71
C VAL A 161 30.02 -14.41 43.75
N GLN A 162 28.96 -14.68 44.50
CA GLN A 162 27.98 -13.65 44.84
C GLN A 162 28.74 -12.46 45.42
N SER A 163 28.65 -11.33 44.74
CA SER A 163 29.38 -10.10 45.03
C SER A 163 28.89 -9.38 46.29
N GLU A 164 28.54 -10.12 47.35
CA GLU A 164 28.30 -9.55 48.67
C GLU A 164 29.57 -9.51 49.53
N ASN A 165 30.65 -10.16 49.11
CA ASN A 165 31.88 -10.23 49.90
C ASN A 165 33.07 -9.62 49.15
N LYS A 166 33.29 -8.32 49.39
CA LYS A 166 34.56 -7.60 49.08
C LYS A 166 35.81 -8.24 49.73
N SER A 167 35.66 -9.32 50.50
CA SER A 167 36.73 -9.98 51.27
C SER A 167 37.59 -10.97 50.48
N ILE A 168 37.26 -11.28 49.21
CA ILE A 168 38.09 -12.13 48.33
C ILE A 168 38.79 -11.31 47.25
N GLN A 169 39.19 -10.06 47.55
CA GLN A 169 40.47 -9.62 47.01
C GLN A 169 41.49 -10.59 47.59
N MET A 170 41.96 -11.56 46.78
CA MET A 170 42.99 -12.54 47.16
C MET A 170 43.96 -11.85 48.12
N LYS A 171 43.93 -12.22 49.41
CA LYS A 171 44.64 -11.51 50.47
C LYS A 171 46.06 -11.27 49.98
N ARG A 172 46.38 -10.02 49.62
CA ARG A 172 47.71 -9.70 49.10
C ARG A 172 48.69 -10.12 50.18
N ARG A 173 49.67 -10.94 49.82
CA ARG A 173 50.71 -11.38 50.76
C ARG A 173 51.30 -10.11 51.40
N PRO A 174 51.43 -10.05 52.74
CA PRO A 174 51.96 -8.86 53.40
C PRO A 174 53.34 -8.55 52.83
N ALA A 175 53.54 -7.31 52.37
CA ALA A 175 54.82 -6.86 51.88
C ALA A 175 55.80 -6.71 53.05
N SER A 176 57.10 -6.87 52.79
CA SER A 176 58.10 -6.62 53.82
C SER A 176 58.15 -5.12 54.17
N ALA A 177 58.53 -4.80 55.41
CA ALA A 177 58.70 -3.41 55.86
C ALA A 177 59.72 -2.59 55.04
N VAL A 178 60.56 -3.28 54.26
CA VAL A 178 61.61 -2.70 53.41
C VAL A 178 61.14 -2.63 51.93
N GLY A 179 59.84 -2.81 51.68
CA GLY A 179 59.23 -2.64 50.35
C GLY A 179 59.38 -3.83 49.39
N TYR A 180 60.09 -4.89 49.77
CA TYR A 180 60.23 -6.10 48.96
C TYR A 180 59.05 -7.08 49.13
N LYS A 181 58.81 -7.92 48.10
CA LYS A 181 57.76 -8.98 48.10
C LYS A 181 57.92 -10.02 49.24
N ARG A 182 59.10 -10.12 49.84
CA ARG A 182 59.45 -10.99 50.97
C ARG A 182 60.54 -10.32 51.84
N PRO A 183 60.62 -10.60 53.14
CA PRO A 183 61.70 -10.07 53.98
C PRO A 183 63.06 -10.62 53.53
N ILE A 184 64.06 -9.74 53.43
CA ILE A 184 65.45 -10.08 53.11
C ILE A 184 66.39 -9.66 54.25
N SER A 185 67.48 -10.40 54.44
CA SER A 185 68.48 -10.09 55.46
C SER A 185 69.26 -8.82 55.14
N GLN A 186 69.88 -8.19 56.16
CA GLN A 186 70.72 -7.01 55.97
C GLN A 186 71.91 -7.31 55.03
N HIS A 187 72.52 -8.48 55.17
CA HIS A 187 73.61 -8.93 54.29
C HIS A 187 73.16 -9.00 52.81
N ALA A 188 71.99 -9.60 52.55
CA ALA A 188 71.44 -9.68 51.19
C ALA A 188 71.18 -8.29 50.59
N ARG A 189 70.72 -7.33 51.40
CA ARG A 189 70.48 -5.94 50.96
C ARG A 189 71.76 -5.22 50.55
N VAL A 190 72.82 -5.35 51.34
CA VAL A 190 74.14 -4.77 51.02
C VAL A 190 74.73 -5.41 49.77
N ALA A 191 74.62 -6.73 49.63
CA ALA A 191 75.10 -7.45 48.45
C ALA A 191 74.34 -7.08 47.16
N ILE A 192 73.04 -6.76 47.25
CA ILE A 192 72.26 -6.19 46.14
C ILE A 192 72.80 -4.81 45.74
N ALA A 193 73.07 -3.93 46.72
CA ALA A 193 73.57 -2.58 46.49
C ALA A 193 74.99 -2.55 45.91
N MET A 194 75.80 -3.57 46.23
CA MET A 194 77.16 -3.74 45.71
C MET A 194 77.22 -4.40 44.32
N GLY A 195 76.09 -4.82 43.77
CA GLY A 195 75.90 -4.80 42.32
C GLY A 195 76.08 -6.08 41.50
N THR A 196 76.23 -7.31 42.03
CA THR A 196 76.51 -8.47 41.14
C THR A 196 76.02 -9.85 41.60
N TYR A 197 75.18 -9.95 42.63
CA TYR A 197 74.79 -11.27 43.17
C TYR A 197 73.29 -11.55 42.99
N SER A 198 72.93 -12.23 41.89
CA SER A 198 71.54 -12.65 41.60
C SER A 198 70.93 -13.52 42.71
N ARG A 199 71.77 -14.24 43.47
CA ARG A 199 71.37 -15.09 44.60
C ARG A 199 70.62 -14.35 45.72
N TYR A 200 70.87 -13.05 45.91
CA TYR A 200 70.32 -12.28 47.02
C TYR A 200 69.09 -11.44 46.65
N ARG A 201 68.59 -11.57 45.42
CA ARG A 201 67.45 -10.80 44.92
C ARG A 201 66.14 -11.20 45.61
N ALA A 202 65.30 -10.20 45.87
CA ALA A 202 63.97 -10.43 46.43
C ALA A 202 62.97 -10.98 45.40
N GLU A 203 63.28 -10.82 44.11
CA GLU A 203 62.44 -11.21 42.98
C GLU A 203 62.97 -12.48 42.31
N ASN A 204 62.07 -13.25 41.68
CA ASN A 204 62.41 -14.48 40.95
C ASN A 204 62.64 -14.18 39.46
N VAL A 205 63.32 -13.08 39.15
CA VAL A 205 63.67 -12.70 37.77
C VAL A 205 65.17 -12.44 37.68
N MET A 206 65.81 -13.04 36.67
CA MET A 206 67.20 -12.78 36.34
C MET A 206 67.22 -11.61 35.36
N PHE A 207 67.85 -10.50 35.74
CA PHE A 207 68.14 -9.43 34.79
C PHE A 207 69.43 -9.80 34.05
N LEU A 208 69.29 -10.37 32.86
CA LEU A 208 70.40 -10.54 31.93
C LEU A 208 70.49 -9.29 31.05
N GLU A 209 71.71 -8.79 30.84
CA GLU A 209 71.98 -7.86 29.75
C GLU A 209 71.78 -8.65 28.45
N LEU A 210 70.72 -8.32 27.70
CA LEU A 210 70.47 -8.94 26.40
C LEU A 210 71.54 -8.42 25.44
N ASP A 211 72.39 -9.33 24.96
CA ASP A 211 73.32 -9.03 23.88
C ASP A 211 72.50 -8.86 22.59
N MET A 212 72.32 -7.62 22.16
CA MET A 212 71.47 -7.29 21.00
C MET A 212 72.24 -7.62 19.73
N THR A 213 72.23 -8.88 19.29
CA THR A 213 72.71 -9.22 17.95
C THR A 213 71.81 -8.55 16.91
N PRO A 214 72.35 -7.86 15.88
CA PRO A 214 71.56 -7.25 14.83
C PRO A 214 70.61 -8.30 14.20
N PRO A 215 69.35 -7.93 13.88
CA PRO A 215 68.38 -8.86 13.34
C PRO A 215 68.91 -9.49 12.04
N THR A 216 69.01 -10.81 12.01
CA THR A 216 69.35 -11.58 10.82
C THR A 216 68.20 -11.46 9.81
N MET A 217 68.32 -10.55 8.85
CA MET A 217 67.40 -10.45 7.72
C MET A 217 67.70 -11.59 6.74
N PHE A 218 66.91 -12.67 6.78
CA PHE A 218 66.90 -13.65 5.70
C PHE A 218 65.97 -13.16 4.59
N GLN A 219 66.54 -12.84 3.42
CA GLN A 219 65.78 -12.50 2.23
C GLN A 219 65.26 -13.80 1.60
N LEU A 220 63.96 -14.07 1.72
CA LEU A 220 63.29 -15.14 0.98
C LEU A 220 62.94 -14.62 -0.42
N ASP A 221 63.64 -15.12 -1.44
CA ASP A 221 63.30 -14.85 -2.83
C ASP A 221 62.14 -15.75 -3.28
N PHE A 222 60.97 -15.16 -3.50
CA PHE A 222 59.82 -15.84 -4.12
C PHE A 222 59.79 -15.58 -5.64
N PRO A 223 59.47 -16.57 -6.49
CA PRO A 223 59.40 -16.39 -7.94
C PRO A 223 58.26 -15.42 -8.34
N LYS A 224 58.55 -14.59 -9.35
CA LYS A 224 57.91 -13.29 -9.67
C LYS A 224 56.45 -13.30 -10.18
N THR A 225 55.67 -14.36 -10.01
CA THR A 225 54.31 -14.42 -10.59
C THR A 225 53.17 -14.03 -9.63
N ASP A 226 53.41 -13.96 -8.32
CA ASP A 226 52.35 -13.69 -7.33
C ASP A 226 52.63 -12.47 -6.44
N GLN A 227 53.42 -11.49 -6.91
CA GLN A 227 53.78 -10.31 -6.11
C GLN A 227 52.59 -9.37 -5.80
N ASP A 228 51.57 -9.34 -6.66
CA ASP A 228 50.45 -8.39 -6.48
C ASP A 228 49.41 -8.87 -5.46
N LEU A 229 49.16 -10.18 -5.35
CA LEU A 229 48.20 -10.74 -4.39
C LEU A 229 48.73 -10.78 -2.95
N ALA A 230 50.02 -11.06 -2.77
CA ALA A 230 50.64 -11.14 -1.45
C ALA A 230 50.77 -9.77 -0.77
N LEU A 231 51.03 -8.71 -1.55
CA LEU A 231 51.08 -7.33 -1.04
C LEU A 231 49.70 -6.80 -0.65
N GLN A 232 48.64 -7.28 -1.32
CA GLN A 232 47.25 -6.94 -1.01
C GLN A 232 46.80 -7.61 0.29
N LEU A 233 47.04 -8.91 0.45
CA LEU A 233 46.75 -9.67 1.67
C LEU A 233 47.52 -9.15 2.90
N GLY A 234 48.79 -8.75 2.72
CA GLY A 234 49.61 -8.20 3.80
C GLY A 234 49.15 -6.81 4.28
N ARG A 235 48.58 -5.99 3.39
CA ARG A 235 48.00 -4.69 3.75
C ARG A 235 46.67 -4.83 4.49
N ASP A 236 45.83 -5.77 4.08
CA ASP A 236 44.50 -5.96 4.66
C ASP A 236 44.57 -6.53 6.09
N LEU A 237 45.51 -7.44 6.37
CA LEU A 237 45.74 -8.00 7.72
C LEU A 237 46.28 -6.98 8.75
N LEU A 238 46.97 -5.93 8.29
CA LEU A 238 47.54 -4.88 9.14
C LEU A 238 46.50 -3.81 9.49
N LEU A 239 45.55 -3.53 8.59
CA LEU A 239 44.46 -2.57 8.78
C LEU A 239 43.37 -3.09 9.75
N ASP A 240 43.13 -4.41 9.77
CA ASP A 240 42.09 -5.00 10.63
C ASP A 240 42.46 -5.01 12.13
N ASN A 241 43.76 -5.14 12.45
CA ASN A 241 44.24 -5.07 13.84
C ASN A 241 44.22 -3.65 14.43
N ALA A 242 44.29 -2.61 13.60
CA ALA A 242 44.19 -1.22 14.06
C ALA A 242 42.74 -0.81 14.38
N SER A 243 41.78 -1.28 13.59
CA SER A 243 40.36 -0.90 13.73
C SER A 243 39.65 -1.56 14.94
N TYR A 244 40.17 -2.69 15.44
CA TYR A 244 39.67 -3.35 16.65
C TYR A 244 40.05 -2.64 17.95
N ARG A 245 41.16 -1.87 17.94
CA ARG A 245 41.69 -1.23 19.15
C ARG A 245 41.04 0.12 19.45
N GLU A 246 40.47 0.77 18.44
CA GLU A 246 39.95 2.14 18.55
C GLU A 246 38.44 2.21 18.89
N ARG A 247 37.68 1.15 18.65
CA ARG A 247 36.22 1.10 18.92
C ARG A 247 35.85 0.86 20.39
N SER A 248 36.78 0.40 21.22
CA SER A 248 36.55 0.11 22.64
C SER A 248 36.62 1.34 23.56
N ALA A 249 36.91 2.53 23.01
CA ALA A 249 37.17 3.74 23.80
C ALA A 249 36.20 4.92 23.56
N ALA A 250 35.23 4.82 22.64
CA ALA A 250 34.36 5.95 22.31
C ALA A 250 32.89 5.54 22.13
N SER A 251 32.11 5.63 23.20
CA SER A 251 30.81 6.33 23.24
C SER A 251 30.12 6.05 24.59
N ARG A 252 30.17 7.04 25.48
CA ARG A 252 29.24 7.19 26.61
C ARG A 252 28.41 8.43 26.33
N VAL A 253 27.12 8.30 26.08
CA VAL A 253 26.13 9.37 26.27
C VAL A 253 24.80 8.75 26.70
N PRO A 254 24.11 9.29 27.73
CA PRO A 254 22.84 8.76 28.23
C PRO A 254 21.63 9.34 27.47
N GLY A 255 20.59 8.53 27.27
CA GLY A 255 19.34 8.93 26.62
C GLY A 255 18.14 8.15 27.14
N THR A 256 17.11 8.89 27.53
CA THR A 256 15.87 8.55 28.24
C THR A 256 14.88 7.59 27.53
N PRO A 257 13.95 6.94 28.27
CA PRO A 257 13.13 5.84 27.78
C PRO A 257 11.94 6.30 26.93
N ARG A 258 11.64 5.55 25.86
CA ARG A 258 10.34 5.59 25.17
C ARG A 258 9.59 4.29 25.46
N ASN A 259 8.44 4.44 26.11
CA ASN A 259 7.50 3.39 26.46
C ASN A 259 7.02 2.63 25.21
N PHE A 260 7.19 1.30 25.20
CA PHE A 260 6.38 0.38 24.42
C PHE A 260 5.63 -0.54 25.37
N VAL A 261 4.32 -0.34 25.44
CA VAL A 261 3.39 -1.21 26.16
C VAL A 261 3.05 -2.36 25.21
N ILE A 262 3.52 -3.57 25.50
CA ILE A 262 2.97 -4.78 24.89
C ILE A 262 1.81 -5.25 25.77
N PHE A 263 0.59 -5.05 25.26
CA PHE A 263 -0.60 -5.74 25.75
C PHE A 263 -0.48 -7.22 25.41
N LEU A 264 -0.19 -8.06 26.41
CA LEU A 264 -0.44 -9.50 26.33
C LEU A 264 -1.88 -9.75 26.80
N ASN A 265 -2.82 -9.78 25.86
CA ASN A 265 -4.15 -10.33 26.14
C ASN A 265 -4.11 -11.85 25.96
N MET A 266 -4.26 -12.55 27.07
CA MET A 266 -4.94 -13.84 27.14
C MET A 266 -6.27 -13.79 26.39
N LEU A 267 -6.56 -14.77 25.53
CA LEU A 267 -7.80 -15.57 25.51
C LEU A 267 -7.65 -16.71 24.47
N PRO A 268 -8.50 -17.76 24.51
CA PRO A 268 -8.07 -19.15 24.36
C PRO A 268 -8.42 -19.77 23.00
N ASP A 269 -7.80 -20.92 22.76
CA ASP A 269 -8.08 -21.86 21.68
C ASP A 269 -9.58 -22.04 21.39
N PHE A 270 -9.98 -21.73 20.16
CA PHE A 270 -11.15 -22.33 19.52
C PHE A 270 -10.67 -23.31 18.45
N GLY A 271 -10.67 -24.59 18.80
CA GLY A 271 -10.45 -25.69 17.85
C GLY A 271 -11.62 -25.80 16.88
N SER A 272 -11.34 -25.60 15.58
CA SER A 272 -12.23 -25.97 14.49
C SER A 272 -11.74 -27.28 13.88
N THR A 273 -12.30 -28.39 14.35
CA THR A 273 -12.20 -29.71 13.70
C THR A 273 -12.97 -29.69 12.38
N VAL A 274 -12.26 -29.80 11.26
CA VAL A 274 -12.86 -30.08 9.95
C VAL A 274 -12.91 -31.61 9.76
N PRO A 275 -14.10 -32.24 9.58
CA PRO A 275 -14.17 -33.68 9.33
C PRO A 275 -14.03 -34.01 7.82
N PRO A 276 -13.54 -35.22 7.48
CA PRO A 276 -13.34 -35.65 6.09
C PRO A 276 -14.64 -36.12 5.42
N PRO A 277 -14.70 -36.18 4.06
CA PRO A 277 -15.91 -36.53 3.33
C PRO A 277 -16.17 -38.05 3.35
N GLN A 278 -17.43 -38.42 3.58
CA GLN A 278 -17.94 -39.80 3.50
C GLN A 278 -18.68 -40.03 2.16
N PRO A 279 -18.71 -41.26 1.63
CA PRO A 279 -19.24 -41.58 0.31
C PRO A 279 -20.77 -41.70 0.31
N GLY A 280 -21.35 -41.47 -0.88
CA GLY A 280 -22.79 -41.38 -1.12
C GLY A 280 -23.60 -42.62 -0.75
N GLY A 281 -24.76 -42.36 -0.17
CA GLY A 281 -25.88 -43.28 -0.04
C GLY A 281 -27.10 -42.66 -0.70
N ASP A 282 -27.54 -43.27 -1.81
CA ASP A 282 -28.78 -42.98 -2.49
C ASP A 282 -29.96 -43.49 -1.65
N SER A 283 -30.91 -42.61 -1.30
CA SER A 283 -32.32 -42.98 -1.18
C SER A 283 -33.22 -41.75 -1.08
N CYS A 284 -34.04 -41.56 -2.12
CA CYS A 284 -35.51 -41.43 -2.08
C CYS A 284 -36.07 -40.29 -2.95
N LEU A 285 -36.77 -40.75 -4.00
CA LEU A 285 -38.11 -40.32 -4.43
C LEU A 285 -38.33 -38.84 -4.75
N VAL A 286 -38.68 -38.56 -6.01
CA VAL A 286 -39.95 -37.89 -6.37
C VAL A 286 -40.25 -38.03 -7.87
N SER A 287 -41.42 -38.61 -8.12
CA SER A 287 -42.38 -38.48 -9.24
C SER A 287 -41.93 -38.44 -10.72
N SER A 288 -42.37 -39.51 -11.38
CA SER A 288 -42.76 -39.67 -12.78
C SER A 288 -43.59 -38.51 -13.35
N ILE A 289 -43.16 -37.95 -14.50
CA ILE A 289 -44.06 -37.31 -15.47
C ILE A 289 -43.87 -38.01 -16.81
N LYS A 290 -44.91 -38.74 -17.21
CA LYS A 290 -45.06 -39.45 -18.47
C LYS A 290 -45.06 -38.47 -19.65
N GLY A 291 -44.18 -38.68 -20.61
CA GLY A 291 -44.35 -38.20 -21.97
C GLY A 291 -45.34 -39.09 -22.72
N SER A 292 -46.39 -38.48 -23.28
CA SER A 292 -47.24 -39.09 -24.31
C SER A 292 -47.02 -38.34 -25.63
N PRO A 293 -46.92 -39.04 -26.78
CA PRO A 293 -46.70 -38.43 -28.08
C PRO A 293 -48.00 -37.90 -28.69
N LEU A 294 -47.92 -36.73 -29.34
CA LEU A 294 -49.00 -36.10 -30.11
C LEU A 294 -49.20 -36.81 -31.47
N PRO A 295 -50.44 -36.89 -31.98
CA PRO A 295 -50.74 -37.55 -33.25
C PRO A 295 -50.60 -36.62 -34.46
N SER A 296 -50.29 -37.28 -35.58
CA SER A 296 -50.31 -36.81 -36.97
C SER A 296 -51.56 -36.00 -37.35
N GLY A 297 -51.35 -34.82 -37.93
CA GLY A 297 -52.38 -34.03 -38.62
C GLY A 297 -52.56 -34.43 -40.10
N PRO A 298 -53.73 -34.18 -40.71
CA PRO A 298 -54.13 -34.80 -41.96
C PRO A 298 -53.74 -34.02 -43.22
N HIS A 299 -53.56 -34.79 -44.29
CA HIS A 299 -53.64 -34.36 -45.69
C HIS A 299 -54.88 -33.48 -45.97
N ARG A 300 -54.69 -32.45 -46.80
CA ARG A 300 -55.63 -32.09 -47.87
C ARG A 300 -54.95 -31.30 -48.99
N HIS A 301 -55.12 -31.85 -50.20
CA HIS A 301 -55.10 -31.33 -51.57
C HIS A 301 -54.21 -30.14 -51.95
#